data_AF-A0A2S4RWB3-F1
#
_entry.id   AF-A0A2S4RWB3-F1
#
_cell.length_a   1.000
_cell.length_b   1.000
_cell.length_c   1.000
_cell.angle_alpha   90.00
_cell.angle_beta   90.00
_cell.angle_gamma   90.00
#
_symmetry.space_group_name_H-M   'P 1'
#
loop_
_entity.id
_entity.type
_entity.pdbx_description
1 polymer ?
#
loop_
_entity_poly.entity_id
_entity_poly.type
_entity_poly.pdbx_seq_one_letter_code
_entity_poly.pdbx_strand_id
1 'polypeptide(L)' 'MTLHIHFKCPRCHGSQYRTSVFDVSEKNPFGAKCIFCKSIMECDDSKIIKNKTLTYTA' A
#
# COMPACT_ATOMS: atom_id res chain seq x y z
N MET A 1 -12.49 -11.05 10.50
CA MET A 1 -11.73 -11.18 9.23
C MET A 1 -10.69 -10.07 9.20
N THR A 2 -9.42 -10.41 9.43
CA THR A 2 -8.30 -9.49 9.20
C THR A 2 -7.88 -9.59 7.74
N LEU A 3 -8.10 -8.52 6.98
CA LEU A 3 -7.53 -8.39 5.63
C LEU A 3 -6.02 -8.17 5.80
N HIS A 4 -5.23 -9.17 5.46
CA HIS A 4 -3.77 -9.08 5.53
C HIS A 4 -3.26 -8.40 4.25
N ILE A 5 -3.30 -7.07 4.27
CA ILE A 5 -2.78 -6.20 3.22
C ILE A 5 -1.25 -6.25 3.29
N HIS A 6 -0.61 -6.74 2.22
CA HIS A 6 0.85 -6.88 2.16
C HIS A 6 1.45 -5.69 1.41
N PHE A 7 2.23 -4.88 2.13
CA PHE A 7 2.96 -3.75 1.56
C PHE A 7 4.41 -4.12 1.27
N LYS A 8 4.88 -3.70 0.10
CA LYS A 8 6.27 -3.87 -0.34
C LYS A 8 6.81 -2.56 -0.89
N CYS A 9 8.03 -2.21 -0.53
CA CYS A 9 8.68 -1.04 -1.06
C CYS A 9 9.21 -1.31 -2.47
N PRO A 10 8.87 -0.51 -3.48
CA PRO A 10 9.42 -0.69 -4.83
C PRO A 10 10.91 -0.34 -4.91
N ARG A 11 11.43 0.46 -3.98
CA ARG A 11 12.81 0.98 -4.04
C ARG A 11 13.84 0.14 -3.31
N CYS A 12 13.50 -0.39 -2.14
CA CYS A 12 14.41 -1.21 -1.35
C CYS A 12 13.92 -2.65 -1.14
N HIS A 13 12.76 -3.00 -1.72
CA HIS A 13 12.10 -4.30 -1.56
C HIS A 13 11.75 -4.69 -0.13
N GLY A 14 11.92 -3.78 0.84
CA GLY A 14 11.56 -3.97 2.24
C GLY A 14 10.05 -3.95 2.45
N SER A 15 9.59 -4.67 3.46
CA SER A 15 8.18 -4.76 3.87
C SER A 15 7.87 -3.94 5.14
N GLN A 16 8.86 -3.29 5.75
CA GLN A 16 8.65 -2.44 6.91
C GLN A 16 8.26 -1.02 6.51
N TYR A 17 7.14 -0.57 7.06
CA TYR A 17 6.56 0.74 6.76
C TYR A 17 5.99 1.39 8.02
N ARG A 18 5.81 2.71 7.94
CA ARG A 18 4.97 3.49 8.85
C ARG A 18 3.78 4.03 8.08
N THR A 19 2.67 4.24 8.78
CA THR A 19 1.51 4.96 8.25
C THR A 19 1.40 6.33 8.90
N SER A 20 0.95 7.33 8.13
CA SER A 20 0.66 8.65 8.66
C SER A 20 -0.43 9.32 7.84
N VAL A 21 -1.35 10.01 8.53
CA VAL A 21 -2.40 10.81 7.90
C VAL A 21 -1.84 11.92 7.00
N PHE A 22 -0.66 12.44 7.31
CA PHE A 22 0.01 13.46 6.48
C PHE A 22 0.61 12.89 5.20
N ASP A 23 0.84 11.57 5.16
CA ASP A 23 1.38 10.87 4.00
C ASP A 23 0.27 10.30 3.10
N VAL A 24 -1.00 10.49 3.46
CA VAL A 24 -2.17 10.08 2.66
C VAL A 24 -2.35 11.00 1.46
N SER A 25 -2.48 10.41 0.28
CA SER A 25 -2.75 11.12 -0.98
C SER A 25 -3.45 10.18 -1.96
N GLU A 26 -3.90 10.69 -3.11
CA GLU A 26 -4.48 9.87 -4.19
C GLU A 26 -3.55 8.71 -4.60
N LYS A 27 -2.23 8.97 -4.62
CA LYS A 27 -1.20 7.98 -4.95
C LYS A 27 -0.76 7.10 -3.77
N ASN A 28 -1.21 7.41 -2.56
CA ASN A 28 -0.89 6.67 -1.33
C ASN A 28 -2.09 6.70 -0.38
N PRO A 29 -3.18 5.98 -0.69
CA PRO A 29 -4.42 6.06 0.09
C PRO A 29 -4.24 5.54 1.53
N PHE A 30 -3.28 4.65 1.74
CA PHE A 30 -2.98 4.08 3.06
C PHE A 30 -1.99 4.93 3.87
N GLY A 31 -1.44 6.01 3.30
CA GLY A 31 -0.42 6.81 3.96
C GLY A 31 0.85 6.00 4.30
N ALA A 32 1.10 4.89 3.61
CA ALA A 32 2.15 3.92 3.93
C ALA A 32 3.48 4.29 3.25
N LYS A 33 4.51 4.50 4.05
CA LYS A 33 5.87 4.81 3.57
C LYS A 33 6.91 3.89 4.20
N CYS A 34 7.93 3.55 3.42
CA CYS A 34 9.09 2.82 3.92
C CYS A 34 9.76 3.54 5.08
N ILE A 35 10.05 2.82 6.15
CA ILE A 35 10.81 3.39 7.28
C ILE A 35 12.27 3.68 6.89
N PHE A 36 12.81 2.97 5.90
CA PHE A 36 14.20 3.11 5.45
C PHE A 36 14.35 4.18 4.38
N CYS A 37 13.75 3.98 3.21
CA CYS A 37 13.96 4.85 2.05
C CYS A 37 12.86 5.89 1.85
N LYS A 38 11.83 5.91 2.71
CA LYS A 38 10.69 6.84 2.70
C LYS A 38 9.84 6.82 1.42
N SER A 39 10.08 5.88 0.50
CA SER A 39 9.24 5.67 -0.68
C SER A 39 7.85 5.18 -0.29
N ILE A 40 6.85 5.55 -1.09
CA ILE A 40 5.49 5.05 -0.96
C ILE A 40 5.51 3.54 -1.13
N MET A 41 4.79 2.84 -0.26
CA MET A 41 4.65 1.39 -0.32
C MET A 41 3.64 0.99 -1.39
N GLU A 42 3.93 -0.07 -2.13
CA GLU A 42 2.99 -0.70 -3.03
C GLU A 42 2.27 -1.81 -2.29
N CYS A 43 0.94 -1.83 -2.42
CA CYS A 43 0.11 -2.90 -1.90
C CYS A 43 -0.01 -3.99 -2.96
N ASP A 44 0.34 -5.23 -2.62
CA ASP A 44 0.11 -6.38 -3.49
C ASP A 44 -1.22 -7.05 -3.13
N ASP A 45 -2.33 -6.45 -3.58
CA ASP A 45 -3.69 -6.98 -3.41
C ASP A 45 -4.02 -8.10 -4.43
N SER A 46 -3.07 -9.00 -4.72
CA SER A 46 -3.23 -10.08 -5.71
C SER A 46 -4.26 -11.16 -5.35
N LYS A 47 -5.07 -10.99 -4.29
CA LYS A 47 -6.08 -11.98 -3.84
C LYS A 47 -7.45 -11.40 -3.50
N ILE A 48 -7.86 -10.29 -4.11
CA ILE A 48 -9.29 -9.91 -4.08
C ILE A 48 -10.00 -10.67 -5.20
N ILE A 49 -10.80 -11.65 -4.79
CA ILE A 49 -11.74 -12.40 -5.64
C ILE A 49 -12.49 -11.42 -6.54
N LYS A 50 -12.35 -11.59 -7.86
CA LYS A 50 -13.22 -10.96 -8.87
C LYS A 50 -14.67 -11.25 -8.46
N ASN A 51 -15.37 -10.28 -7.87
CA ASN A 51 -16.85 -10.16 -7.82
C ASN A 51 -17.33 -8.97 -6.96
N LYS A 52 -16.69 -7.81 -7.04
CA LYS A 52 -17.36 -6.50 -6.98
C LYS A 52 -16.33 -5.41 -7.19
N THR A 53 -16.63 -4.56 -8.15
CA THR A 53 -15.99 -3.31 -8.53
C THR A 53 -15.17 -2.66 -7.41
N LEU A 54 -13.85 -2.81 -7.45
CA LEU A 54 -12.92 -1.85 -6.87
C LEU A 54 -12.06 -1.35 -8.02
N THR A 55 -12.55 -0.28 -8.62
CA THR A 55 -11.81 0.58 -9.53
C THR A 55 -10.56 1.10 -8.82
N TYR A 56 -9.39 0.65 -9.27
CA TYR A 56 -8.18 1.46 -9.17
C TYR A 56 -8.07 2.23 -10.49
N THR A 57 -8.86 3.30 -10.60
CA THR A 57 -8.65 4.32 -11.64
C THR A 57 -7.54 5.25 -11.17
N ALA A 58 -6.71 5.67 -12.14
CA ALA A 58 -5.54 6.53 -12.00
C ALA A 58 -5.78 7.84 -11.25
#